data_AF-Q4CYB3-F1
#
_entry.id   AF-Q4CYB3-F1
#
_cell.length_a   1.000
_cell.length_b   1.000
_cell.length_c   1.000
_cell.angle_alpha   90.00
_cell.angle_beta   90.00
_cell.angle_gamma   90.00
#
_symmetry.space_group_name_H-M   'P 1'
#
loop_
_entity.id
_entity.type
_entity.pdbx_description
1 polymer ?
#
loop_
_entity_poly.entity_id
_entity_poly.type
_entity_poly.pdbx_seq_one_letter_code
_entity_poly.pdbx_strand_id
1 'polypeptide(L)'
;MPLDQKEEFSRYVYEIARVQRQLVSDRIEVLARHHRHAWHYFIGCVTFSASSVMLMFKFWGPRHIFKNSMYYARPLPPAISMGVALYGVIFTCRGMLMRNRICNMMEDYEYELKRINAHHCEVGIAQLAWLQFVTDQLKQGAEYRFDFKKLRQI
;
A
#
# COMPACT_ATOMS: atom_id res chain seq x y z
N MET A 1 -30.51 28.24 -3.48
CA MET A 1 -30.46 28.01 -2.02
C MET A 1 -30.43 29.34 -1.30
N PRO A 2 -31.25 29.50 -0.24
CA PRO A 2 -31.07 30.52 0.79
C PRO A 2 -29.64 30.51 1.35
N LEU A 3 -29.15 31.64 1.86
CA LEU A 3 -27.79 31.76 2.40
C LEU A 3 -27.52 30.77 3.55
N ASP A 4 -28.45 30.64 4.48
CA ASP A 4 -28.33 29.72 5.64
C ASP A 4 -28.14 28.26 5.20
N GLN A 5 -28.88 27.82 4.17
CA GLN A 5 -28.74 26.46 3.63
C GLN A 5 -27.39 26.24 2.94
N LYS A 6 -26.80 27.28 2.33
CA LYS A 6 -25.46 27.18 1.73
C LYS A 6 -24.39 27.03 2.80
N GLU A 7 -24.51 27.77 3.91
CA GLU A 7 -23.58 27.66 5.03
C GLU A 7 -23.70 26.31 5.74
N GLU A 8 -24.92 25.81 5.94
CA GLU A 8 -25.14 24.49 6.52
C GLU A 8 -24.56 23.39 5.63
N PHE A 9 -24.80 23.46 4.33
CA PHE A 9 -24.25 22.52 3.36
C PHE A 9 -22.71 22.59 3.28
N SER A 10 -22.12 23.79 3.31
CA SER A 10 -20.66 23.93 3.27
C SER A 10 -20.00 23.36 4.53
N ARG A 11 -20.61 23.54 5.70
CA ARG A 11 -20.16 22.91 6.96
C ARG A 11 -20.28 21.39 6.90
N TYR A 12 -21.38 20.86 6.38
CA TYR A 12 -21.57 19.42 6.18
C TYR A 12 -20.48 18.82 5.28
N VAL A 13 -20.20 19.45 4.13
CA VAL A 13 -19.14 19.02 3.21
C VAL A 13 -17.76 19.13 3.87
N TYR A 14 -17.51 20.18 4.66
CA TYR A 14 -16.26 20.34 5.39
C TYR A 14 -16.03 19.22 6.41
N GLU A 15 -17.05 18.83 7.18
CA GLU A 15 -16.95 17.75 8.16
C GLU A 15 -16.64 16.40 7.47
N ILE A 16 -17.35 16.08 6.38
CA ILE A 16 -17.07 14.88 5.59
C ILE A 16 -15.65 14.92 5.05
N ALA A 17 -15.25 16.04 4.44
CA ALA A 17 -13.91 16.21 3.89
C ALA A 17 -12.84 16.00 4.96
N ARG A 18 -13.06 16.50 6.18
CA ARG A 18 -12.11 16.39 7.29
C ARG A 18 -11.88 14.92 7.66
N VAL A 19 -12.97 14.18 7.85
CA VAL A 19 -12.90 12.76 8.20
C VAL A 19 -12.26 11.95 7.07
N GLN A 20 -12.64 12.23 5.82
CA GLN A 20 -12.14 11.49 4.67
C GLN A 20 -10.66 11.77 4.38
N ARG A 21 -10.19 13.03 4.53
CA ARG A 21 -8.75 13.33 4.44
C ARG A 21 -7.95 12.58 5.49
N GLN A 22 -8.45 12.48 6.72
CA GLN A 22 -7.79 11.68 7.76
C GLN A 22 -7.70 10.20 7.37
N LEU A 23 -8.83 9.59 6.99
CA LEU A 23 -8.88 8.18 6.60
C LEU A 23 -7.97 7.85 5.41
N VAL A 24 -7.98 8.68 4.37
CA VAL A 24 -7.12 8.51 3.20
C VAL A 24 -5.65 8.71 3.59
N SER A 25 -5.33 9.74 4.38
CA SER A 25 -3.96 10.00 4.84
C SER A 25 -3.36 8.85 5.64
N ASP A 26 -4.15 8.25 6.54
CA ASP A 26 -3.70 7.14 7.38
C ASP A 26 -3.36 5.92 6.54
N ARG A 27 -4.16 5.64 5.52
CA ARG A 27 -3.91 4.53 4.59
C ARG A 27 -2.68 4.77 3.72
N ILE A 28 -2.48 6.00 3.24
CA ILE A 28 -1.27 6.37 2.49
C ILE A 28 -0.04 6.28 3.40
N GLU A 29 -0.15 6.65 4.67
CA GLU A 29 0.93 6.50 5.65
C GLU A 29 1.27 5.03 5.90
N VAL A 30 0.27 4.15 5.96
CA VAL A 30 0.49 2.69 6.04
C VAL A 30 1.20 2.17 4.79
N LEU A 31 0.80 2.64 3.59
CA LEU A 31 1.46 2.28 2.33
C LEU A 31 2.90 2.77 2.28
N ALA A 32 3.17 4.01 2.70
CA ALA A 32 4.53 4.54 2.80
C ALA A 32 5.37 3.77 3.83
N ARG A 33 4.78 3.34 4.95
CA ARG A 33 5.43 2.45 5.93
C ARG A 33 5.72 1.07 5.35
N HIS A 34 4.86 0.52 4.49
CA HIS A 34 5.11 -0.75 3.83
C HIS A 34 6.45 -0.72 3.06
N HIS A 35 6.77 0.39 2.39
CA HIS A 35 8.06 0.58 1.73
C HIS A 35 9.26 0.52 2.69
N ARG A 36 9.11 1.05 3.92
CA ARG A 36 10.15 0.97 4.94
C ARG A 36 10.40 -0.45 5.45
N HIS A 37 9.40 -1.33 5.36
CA HIS A 37 9.49 -2.70 5.87
C HIS A 37 9.96 -3.71 4.82
N ALA A 38 10.40 -3.26 3.63
CA ALA A 38 10.90 -4.09 2.54
C ALA A 38 11.89 -5.17 3.02
N TRP A 39 12.80 -4.80 3.93
CA TRP A 39 13.79 -5.69 4.50
C TRP A 39 13.19 -6.89 5.25
N HIS A 40 12.09 -6.72 5.97
CA HIS A 40 11.41 -7.81 6.67
C HIS A 40 10.82 -8.83 5.69
N TYR A 41 10.26 -8.36 4.57
CA TYR A 41 9.78 -9.25 3.51
C TYR A 41 10.94 -10.01 2.88
N PHE A 42 12.07 -9.33 2.64
CA PHE A 42 13.26 -9.94 2.06
C PHE A 42 13.80 -11.07 2.93
N ILE A 43 14.07 -10.78 4.21
CA ILE A 43 14.55 -11.79 5.16
C ILE A 43 13.54 -12.94 5.27
N GLY A 44 12.24 -12.62 5.40
CA GLY A 44 11.19 -13.63 5.50
C GLY A 44 11.17 -14.58 4.30
N CYS A 45 11.25 -14.05 3.09
CA CYS A 45 11.20 -14.87 1.87
C CYS A 45 12.48 -15.72 1.69
N VAL A 46 13.65 -15.16 1.95
CA VAL A 46 14.94 -15.87 1.82
C VAL A 46 15.09 -16.94 2.90
N THR A 47 14.72 -16.65 4.15
CA THR A 47 14.76 -17.65 5.23
C THR A 47 13.73 -18.75 5.01
N PHE A 48 12.53 -18.41 4.54
CA PHE A 48 11.51 -19.39 4.18
C PHE A 48 11.98 -20.31 3.04
N SER A 49 12.54 -19.77 1.96
CA SER A 49 13.00 -20.59 0.84
C SER A 49 14.18 -21.48 1.25
N ALA A 50 15.16 -20.94 1.97
CA ALA A 50 16.31 -21.70 2.44
C ALA A 50 15.90 -22.83 3.41
N SER A 51 15.03 -22.54 4.38
CA SER A 51 14.55 -23.54 5.34
C SER A 51 13.66 -24.59 4.68
N SER A 52 12.75 -24.20 3.78
CA SER A 52 11.89 -25.13 3.03
C SER A 52 12.72 -26.10 2.19
N VAL A 53 13.72 -25.60 1.47
CA VAL A 53 14.59 -26.46 0.66
C VAL A 53 15.42 -27.38 1.55
N MET A 54 16.00 -26.89 2.65
CA MET A 54 16.74 -27.74 3.59
C MET A 54 15.87 -28.81 4.24
N LEU A 55 14.62 -28.51 4.59
CA LEU A 55 13.66 -29.48 5.12
C LEU A 55 13.32 -30.54 4.06
N MET A 56 13.04 -30.13 2.82
CA MET A 56 12.78 -31.08 1.73
C MET A 56 13.97 -32.01 1.50
N PHE A 57 15.19 -31.48 1.46
CA PHE A 57 16.39 -32.31 1.37
C PHE A 57 16.57 -33.21 2.60
N LYS A 58 16.24 -32.75 3.80
CA LYS A 58 16.36 -33.59 5.02
C LYS A 58 15.38 -34.77 4.99
N PHE A 59 14.14 -34.55 4.53
CA PHE A 59 13.12 -35.60 4.54
C PHE A 59 13.22 -36.53 3.33
N TRP A 60 13.43 -35.98 2.13
CA TRP A 60 13.32 -36.71 0.86
C TRP A 60 14.65 -36.75 0.09
N GLY A 61 15.66 -36.03 0.56
CA GLY A 61 16.96 -36.02 -0.08
C GLY A 61 17.69 -37.36 0.06
N PRO A 62 18.55 -37.69 -0.91
CA PRO A 62 19.35 -38.90 -0.85
C PRO A 62 20.27 -38.91 0.37
N ARG A 63 20.01 -39.83 1.32
CA ARG A 63 20.78 -39.97 2.57
C ARG A 63 22.29 -40.10 2.36
N HIS A 64 22.72 -40.61 1.19
CA HIS A 64 24.14 -40.78 0.87
C HIS A 64 24.86 -39.46 0.54
N ILE A 65 24.15 -38.44 0.03
CA ILE A 65 24.73 -37.13 -0.28
C ILE A 65 25.20 -36.42 1.01
N PHE A 66 24.55 -36.72 2.12
CA PHE A 66 24.88 -36.17 3.44
C PHE A 66 26.19 -36.68 4.05
N LYS A 67 26.86 -37.68 3.44
CA LYS A 67 28.22 -38.07 3.87
C LYS A 67 29.25 -36.98 3.57
N ASN A 68 29.05 -36.16 2.53
CA ASN A 68 29.94 -35.04 2.21
C ASN A 68 29.22 -33.72 2.50
N SER A 69 29.70 -33.00 3.52
CA SER A 69 29.21 -31.67 3.93
C SER A 69 29.11 -30.69 2.76
N MET A 70 29.97 -30.83 1.75
CA MET A 70 29.98 -29.99 0.55
C MET A 70 28.67 -30.04 -0.25
N TYR A 71 27.93 -31.15 -0.23
CA TYR A 71 26.67 -31.24 -0.97
C TYR A 71 25.47 -30.67 -0.22
N TYR A 72 25.53 -30.55 1.12
CA TYR A 72 24.50 -29.89 1.92
C TYR A 72 24.33 -28.42 1.55
N ALA A 73 25.41 -27.76 1.10
CA ALA A 73 25.39 -26.35 0.71
C ALA A 73 24.93 -26.12 -0.74
N ARG A 74 24.96 -27.14 -1.61
CA ARG A 74 24.57 -27.02 -3.02
C ARG A 74 23.13 -26.52 -3.26
N PRO A 75 22.12 -26.87 -2.46
CA PRO A 75 20.78 -26.33 -2.66
C PRO A 75 20.60 -24.90 -2.13
N LEU A 76 21.56 -24.34 -1.40
CA LEU A 76 21.43 -22.98 -0.84
C LEU A 76 21.39 -21.89 -1.93
N PRO A 77 22.31 -21.83 -2.92
CA PRO A 77 22.24 -20.83 -3.98
C PRO A 77 20.89 -20.78 -4.73
N PRO A 78 20.32 -21.91 -5.22
CA PRO A 78 19.01 -21.86 -5.87
C PRO A 78 17.89 -21.50 -4.88
N ALA A 79 17.95 -21.95 -3.63
CA ALA A 79 16.95 -21.59 -2.62
C ALA A 79 16.96 -20.08 -2.32
N ILE A 80 18.13 -19.47 -2.19
CA ILE A 80 18.27 -18.03 -1.99
C ILE A 80 17.72 -17.29 -3.21
N SER A 81 18.08 -17.71 -4.43
CA SER A 81 17.58 -17.11 -5.67
C SER A 81 16.04 -17.14 -5.75
N MET A 82 15.42 -18.28 -5.42
CA MET A 82 13.96 -18.39 -5.32
C MET A 82 13.38 -17.46 -4.25
N GLY A 83 14.04 -17.32 -3.10
CA GLY A 83 13.63 -16.42 -2.03
C GLY A 83 13.64 -14.94 -2.46
N VAL A 84 14.65 -14.53 -3.22
CA VAL A 84 14.74 -13.18 -3.80
C VAL A 84 13.61 -12.94 -4.80
N ALA A 85 13.32 -13.92 -5.67
CA ALA A 85 12.21 -13.82 -6.61
C ALA A 85 10.85 -13.73 -5.89
N LEU A 86 10.62 -14.58 -4.88
CA LEU A 86 9.42 -14.55 -4.04
C LEU A 86 9.27 -13.21 -3.31
N TYR A 87 10.36 -12.65 -2.79
CA TYR A 87 10.35 -11.31 -2.21
C TYR A 87 9.84 -10.28 -3.21
N GLY A 88 10.41 -10.25 -4.42
CA GLY A 88 10.00 -9.34 -5.48
C GLY A 88 8.50 -9.43 -5.76
N VAL A 89 7.98 -10.66 -5.93
CA VAL A 89 6.55 -10.92 -6.16
C VAL A 89 5.69 -10.47 -4.98
N ILE A 90 5.99 -10.93 -3.76
CA ILE A 90 5.15 -10.68 -2.59
C ILE A 90 5.13 -9.19 -2.25
N PHE A 91 6.29 -8.53 -2.26
CA PHE A 91 6.41 -7.13 -1.92
C PHE A 91 5.68 -6.24 -2.94
N THR A 92 5.88 -6.49 -4.24
CA THR A 92 5.21 -5.72 -5.30
C THR A 92 3.70 -5.96 -5.33
N CYS A 93 3.25 -7.23 -5.27
CA CYS A 93 1.82 -7.55 -5.25
C CYS A 93 1.13 -6.94 -4.03
N ARG A 94 1.76 -6.99 -2.85
CA ARG A 94 1.18 -6.38 -1.64
C ARG A 94 1.10 -4.86 -1.74
N GLY A 95 2.15 -4.20 -2.23
CA GLY A 95 2.14 -2.76 -2.49
C GLY A 95 1.05 -2.36 -3.49
N MET A 96 0.94 -3.09 -4.60
CA MET A 96 -0.11 -2.88 -5.60
C MET A 96 -1.51 -3.06 -5.02
N LEU A 97 -1.75 -4.10 -4.22
CA LEU A 97 -3.05 -4.34 -3.59
C LEU A 97 -3.42 -3.23 -2.62
N MET A 98 -2.47 -2.74 -1.82
CA MET A 98 -2.70 -1.61 -0.92
C MET A 98 -3.03 -0.34 -1.70
N ARG A 99 -2.25 -0.02 -2.74
CA ARG A 99 -2.47 1.15 -3.59
C ARG A 99 -3.84 1.10 -4.27
N ASN A 100 -4.18 -0.05 -4.88
CA ASN A 100 -5.45 -0.22 -5.58
C ASN A 100 -6.65 -0.03 -4.65
N ARG A 101 -6.58 -0.55 -3.41
CA ARG A 101 -7.63 -0.33 -2.41
C ARG A 101 -7.79 1.14 -2.01
N ILE A 102 -6.70 1.89 -1.96
CA ILE A 102 -6.76 3.33 -1.66
C ILE A 102 -7.37 4.08 -2.84
N CYS A 103 -6.94 3.79 -4.07
CA CYS A 103 -7.51 4.41 -5.27
C CYS A 103 -9.02 4.15 -5.38
N ASN A 104 -9.46 2.91 -5.23
CA ASN A 104 -10.90 2.58 -5.29
C ASN A 104 -11.70 3.36 -4.23
N MET A 105 -11.20 3.44 -3.00
CA MET A 105 -11.84 4.23 -1.95
C MET A 105 -11.95 5.72 -2.31
N MET A 106 -10.90 6.27 -2.92
CA MET A 106 -10.89 7.67 -3.35
C MET A 106 -11.85 7.91 -4.52
N GLU A 107 -11.95 6.97 -5.45
CA GLU A 107 -12.90 7.02 -6.57
C GLU A 107 -14.35 6.93 -6.08
N ASP A 108 -14.65 6.03 -5.12
CA ASP A 108 -15.96 5.94 -4.47
C ASP A 108 -16.32 7.24 -3.76
N TYR A 109 -15.34 7.84 -3.07
CA TYR A 109 -15.56 9.11 -2.39
C TYR A 109 -15.75 10.29 -3.35
N GLU A 110 -14.98 10.33 -4.45
CA GLU A 110 -15.17 11.32 -5.52
C GLU A 110 -16.59 11.21 -6.12
N TYR A 111 -17.07 9.99 -6.33
CA TYR A 111 -18.42 9.73 -6.82
C TYR A 111 -19.48 10.28 -5.85
N GLU A 112 -19.36 9.99 -4.55
CA GLU A 112 -20.30 10.49 -3.55
C GLU A 112 -20.29 12.02 -3.43
N LEU A 113 -19.12 12.67 -3.50
CA LEU A 113 -19.03 14.13 -3.53
C LEU A 113 -19.73 14.74 -4.75
N LYS A 114 -19.61 14.12 -5.91
CA LYS A 114 -20.32 14.57 -7.12
C LYS A 114 -21.83 14.35 -6.98
N ARG A 115 -22.25 13.23 -6.41
CA ARG A 115 -23.67 12.89 -6.18
C ARG A 115 -24.39 13.90 -5.29
N ILE A 116 -23.74 14.38 -4.23
CA ILE A 116 -24.31 15.42 -3.35
C ILE A 116 -24.17 16.84 -3.93
N ASN A 117 -23.64 16.99 -5.15
CA ASN A 117 -23.32 18.27 -5.78
C ASN A 117 -22.35 19.15 -4.96
N ALA A 118 -21.37 18.54 -4.28
CA ALA A 118 -20.37 19.28 -3.50
C ALA A 118 -19.57 20.29 -4.35
N HIS A 119 -19.49 20.10 -5.67
CA HIS A 119 -18.85 21.02 -6.59
C HIS A 119 -19.49 22.43 -6.64
N HIS A 120 -20.68 22.62 -6.06
CA HIS A 120 -21.29 23.95 -5.91
C HIS A 120 -20.78 24.74 -4.70
N CYS A 121 -19.93 24.16 -3.86
CA CYS A 121 -19.28 24.85 -2.74
C CYS A 121 -17.75 24.83 -2.89
N GLU A 122 -17.08 25.89 -2.44
CA GLU A 122 -15.63 26.04 -2.54
C GLU A 122 -14.88 24.88 -1.86
N VAL A 123 -15.36 24.44 -0.70
CA VAL A 123 -14.82 23.30 0.04
C VAL A 123 -14.87 22.02 -0.78
N GLY A 124 -15.98 21.77 -1.47
CA GLY A 124 -16.15 20.58 -2.30
C GLY A 124 -15.25 20.62 -3.55
N ILE A 125 -15.08 21.79 -4.18
CA ILE A 125 -14.13 21.97 -5.29
C ILE A 125 -12.69 21.69 -4.82
N ALA A 126 -12.29 22.28 -3.70
CA ALA A 126 -10.96 22.05 -3.11
C ALA A 126 -10.75 20.57 -2.75
N GLN A 127 -11.79 19.90 -2.26
CA GLN A 127 -11.73 18.48 -1.93
C GLN A 127 -11.60 17.57 -3.15
N LEU A 128 -12.32 17.85 -4.23
CA LEU A 128 -12.21 17.11 -5.49
C LEU A 128 -10.81 17.30 -6.11
N ALA A 129 -10.31 18.53 -6.12
CA ALA A 129 -8.95 18.83 -6.59
C ALA A 129 -7.89 18.09 -5.75
N TRP A 130 -8.07 18.05 -4.42
CA TRP A 130 -7.20 17.29 -3.53
C TRP A 130 -7.22 15.79 -3.84
N LEU A 131 -8.41 15.20 -4.06
CA LEU A 131 -8.52 13.78 -4.41
C LEU A 131 -7.81 13.46 -5.71
N GLN A 132 -8.01 14.28 -6.76
CA GLN A 132 -7.35 14.09 -8.04
C GLN A 132 -5.82 14.15 -7.91
N PHE A 133 -5.31 15.16 -7.21
CA PHE A 133 -3.87 15.28 -6.95
C PHE A 133 -3.31 14.06 -6.22
N VAL A 134 -3.96 13.63 -5.14
CA VAL A 134 -3.49 12.49 -4.35
C VAL A 134 -3.56 11.19 -5.15
N THR A 135 -4.61 10.98 -5.92
CA THR A 135 -4.77 9.80 -6.78
C THR A 135 -3.67 9.73 -7.84
N ASP A 136 -3.33 10.85 -8.47
CA ASP A 136 -2.26 10.91 -9.47
C ASP A 136 -0.89 10.59 -8.88
N GLN A 137 -0.58 11.18 -7.71
CA GLN A 137 0.66 10.89 -7.00
C GLN A 137 0.75 9.42 -6.54
N LEU A 138 -0.37 8.82 -6.11
CA LEU A 138 -0.44 7.40 -5.76
C LEU A 138 -0.20 6.51 -6.98
N LYS A 139 -0.83 6.83 -8.13
CA LYS A 139 -0.65 6.09 -9.39
C LYS A 139 0.82 6.13 -9.86
N GLN A 140 1.52 7.23 -9.61
CA GLN A 140 2.95 7.38 -9.90
C GLN A 140 3.88 6.67 -8.90
N GLY A 141 3.36 6.14 -7.80
CA GLY A 141 4.17 5.52 -6.74
C GLY A 141 5.04 6.52 -5.97
N ALA A 142 4.55 7.75 -5.82
CA ALA A 142 5.24 8.83 -5.13
C ALA A 142 4.84 8.96 -3.64
N GLU A 143 4.35 7.89 -3.01
CA GLU A 143 3.72 7.96 -1.67
C GLU A 143 4.68 8.41 -0.58
N TYR A 144 5.98 8.14 -0.74
CA TYR A 144 7.04 8.54 0.17
C TYR A 144 7.31 10.06 0.17
N ARG A 145 6.79 10.80 -0.82
CA ARG A 145 7.00 12.26 -0.95
C ARG A 145 5.93 13.08 -0.21
N PHE A 146 4.86 12.45 0.23
CA PHE A 146 3.79 13.17 0.90
C PHE A 146 4.24 13.68 2.27
N ASP A 147 3.94 14.96 2.53
CA ASP A 147 3.90 15.49 3.88
C ASP A 147 2.54 15.12 4.50
N PHE A 148 2.53 14.10 5.35
CA PHE A 148 1.31 13.59 6.00
C PHE A 148 0.60 14.65 6.85
N LYS A 149 1.32 15.65 7.39
CA LYS A 149 0.67 16.73 8.14
C LYS A 149 -0.15 17.61 7.21
N LYS A 150 0.41 17.99 6.07
CA LYS A 150 -0.31 18.76 5.04
C LYS A 150 -1.44 17.94 4.41
N LEU A 151 -1.24 16.64 4.23
CA LEU A 151 -2.26 15.77 3.65
C LEU A 151 -3.54 15.70 4.50
N ARG A 152 -3.40 15.87 5.83
CA ARG A 152 -4.50 15.88 6.81
C ARG A 152 -5.16 17.24 6.98
N GLN A 153 -4.53 18.32 6.53
CA GLN A 153 -5.07 19.68 6.66
C GLN A 153 -6.11 19.96 5.57
N ILE A 154 -7.15 20.72 5.91
CA ILE A 154 -8.09 21.34 4.97
C ILE A 154 -7.73 22.82 4.85
#